data_AF-A0A0Q4XPM5-F1
#
_entry.id   AF-A0A0Q4XPM5-F1
#
_cell.length_a   1.000
_cell.length_b   1.000
_cell.length_c   1.000
_cell.angle_alpha   90.00
_cell.angle_beta   90.00
_cell.angle_gamma   90.00
#
_symmetry.space_group_name_H-M   'P 1'
#
loop_
_entity.id
_entity.type
_entity.pdbx_description
1 polymer ?
#
loop_
_entity_poly.entity_id
_entity_poly.type
_entity_poly.pdbx_seq_one_letter_code
_entity_poly.pdbx_strand_id
1 'polypeptide(L)'
;MSVVRSSRPCTEPPKEGGELDEALRRAFWTSLHRQPLPALQALAVAARTIGALYRQIAEAHEGPGGCNCGWEPDPDSDLIVLEANLAAALLKPPEADLAHMTMLGRA
;
A
#
# COMPACT_ATOMS: atom_id res chain seq x y z
N MET A 1 -12.11 -17.20 -29.77
CA MET A 1 -13.03 -17.53 -28.66
C MET A 1 -12.37 -17.07 -27.38
N SER A 2 -12.70 -15.88 -26.88
CA SER A 2 -12.09 -15.35 -25.66
C SER A 2 -12.82 -15.93 -24.44
N VAL A 3 -12.11 -16.72 -23.66
CA VAL A 3 -12.59 -17.22 -22.37
C VAL A 3 -12.49 -16.06 -21.38
N VAL A 4 -13.63 -15.51 -20.99
CA VAL A 4 -13.71 -14.61 -19.82
C VAL A 4 -13.37 -15.47 -18.60
N ARG A 5 -12.12 -15.40 -18.14
CA ARG A 5 -11.69 -16.00 -16.89
C ARG A 5 -12.42 -15.25 -15.78
N SER A 6 -13.42 -15.89 -15.18
CA SER A 6 -14.07 -15.36 -13.98
C SER A 6 -13.05 -15.38 -12.86
N SER A 7 -12.40 -14.23 -12.64
CA SER A 7 -11.55 -14.00 -11.48
C SER A 7 -12.44 -14.08 -10.25
N ARG A 8 -12.36 -15.19 -9.51
CA ARG A 8 -12.85 -15.17 -8.13
C ARG A 8 -12.01 -14.10 -7.43
N PRO A 9 -12.63 -13.06 -6.84
CA PRO A 9 -11.85 -12.07 -6.13
C PRO A 9 -11.02 -12.80 -5.08
N CYS A 10 -9.73 -12.49 -5.02
CA CYS A 10 -8.92 -12.83 -3.87
C CYS A 10 -9.76 -12.38 -2.67
N THR A 11 -10.15 -13.30 -1.78
CA THR A 11 -10.94 -12.98 -0.59
C THR A 11 -10.06 -12.24 0.41
N GLU A 12 -9.41 -11.17 -0.03
CA GLU A 12 -9.03 -10.09 0.83
C GLU A 12 -10.29 -9.26 1.06
N PRO A 13 -10.78 -9.13 2.29
CA PRO A 13 -11.95 -8.32 2.58
C PRO A 13 -11.68 -6.88 2.15
N PRO A 14 -12.49 -6.26 1.26
CA PRO A 14 -12.26 -4.88 0.89
C PRO A 14 -12.87 -3.93 1.93
N LYS A 15 -12.09 -2.87 2.23
CA LYS A 15 -12.40 -1.61 2.94
C LYS A 15 -12.00 -1.47 4.41
N GLU A 16 -10.71 -1.66 4.71
CA GLU A 16 -10.04 -1.03 5.89
C GLU A 16 -8.64 -0.50 5.55
N GLY A 17 -8.36 -0.16 4.29
CA GLY A 17 -7.03 0.30 3.85
C GLY A 17 -6.54 1.52 4.65
N GLY A 18 -7.44 2.45 4.99
CA GLY A 18 -7.08 3.65 5.74
C GLY A 18 -6.55 3.40 7.16
N GLU A 19 -7.07 2.39 7.87
CA GLU A 19 -6.59 2.07 9.22
C GLU A 19 -5.22 1.41 9.19
N LEU A 20 -5.01 0.48 8.25
CA LEU A 20 -3.72 -0.15 8.03
C LEU A 20 -2.67 0.88 7.58
N ASP A 21 -3.02 1.74 6.62
CA ASP A 21 -2.14 2.81 6.13
C ASP A 21 -1.72 3.77 7.26
N GLU A 22 -2.67 4.16 8.12
CA GLU A 22 -2.41 5.00 9.30
C GLU A 22 -1.54 4.28 10.34
N ALA A 23 -1.79 3.00 10.60
CA ALA A 23 -0.97 2.20 11.52
C ALA A 23 0.47 2.08 11.01
N LEU A 24 0.66 1.79 9.71
CA LEU A 24 1.98 1.67 9.09
C LEU A 24 2.73 3.00 9.12
N ARG A 25 2.07 4.11 8.76
CA ARG A 25 2.68 5.44 8.79
C ARG A 25 3.11 5.84 10.21
N ARG A 26 2.27 5.60 11.22
CA ARG A 26 2.61 5.87 12.62
C ARG A 26 3.79 5.02 13.10
N ALA A 27 3.79 3.72 12.81
CA ALA A 27 4.88 2.83 13.18
C ALA A 27 6.20 3.27 12.54
N PHE A 28 6.18 3.60 11.25
CA PHE A 28 7.34 4.08 10.51
C PHE A 28 7.87 5.40 11.08
N TRP A 29 6.99 6.39 11.31
CA TRP A 29 7.36 7.67 11.89
C TRP A 29 7.93 7.53 13.31
N THR A 30 7.30 6.71 14.15
CA THR A 30 7.78 6.44 15.51
C THR A 30 9.18 5.84 15.49
N SER A 31 9.47 4.93 14.54
CA SER A 31 10.79 4.34 14.38
C SER A 31 11.83 5.37 13.94
N LEU A 32 11.50 6.22 12.96
CA LEU A 32 12.38 7.30 12.49
C LEU A 32 12.65 8.34 13.58
N HIS A 33 11.69 8.65 14.44
CA HIS A 33 11.88 9.61 15.52
C HIS A 33 12.90 9.12 16.56
N ARG A 34 12.95 7.80 16.79
CA ARG A 34 13.92 7.17 17.71
C ARG A 34 15.33 7.13 17.13
N GLN A 35 15.45 6.98 15.81
CA GLN A 35 16.74 6.96 15.08
C GLN A 35 16.57 7.72 13.76
N PRO A 36 16.82 9.04 13.75
CA PRO A 36 16.58 9.86 12.57
C PRO A 36 17.51 9.46 11.42
N LEU A 37 16.92 9.33 10.24
CA LEU A 37 17.63 9.06 8.99
C LEU A 37 17.55 10.29 8.07
N PRO A 38 18.57 10.55 7.24
CA PRO A 38 18.45 11.43 6.09
C PRO A 38 17.27 11.01 5.20
N ALA A 39 16.56 11.97 4.62
CA ALA A 39 15.31 11.72 3.88
C ALA A 39 15.44 10.64 2.79
N LEU A 40 16.47 10.74 1.94
CA LEU A 40 16.71 9.73 0.89
C LEU A 40 17.07 8.35 1.46
N GLN A 41 17.71 8.29 2.63
CA GLN A 41 18.02 7.03 3.28
C GLN A 41 16.77 6.37 3.87
N ALA A 42 15.86 7.16 4.46
CA ALA A 42 14.55 6.69 4.92
C ALA A 42 13.71 6.14 3.75
N LEU A 43 13.69 6.84 2.61
CA LEU A 43 13.01 6.37 1.40
C LEU A 43 13.61 5.07 0.86
N ALA A 44 14.94 4.95 0.84
CA ALA A 44 15.60 3.72 0.42
C ALA A 44 15.30 2.53 1.35
N VAL A 45 15.17 2.78 2.67
CA VAL A 45 14.73 1.75 3.63
C VAL A 45 13.29 1.34 3.32
N ALA A 46 12.37 2.28 3.15
CA ALA A 46 10.98 1.99 2.84
C ALA A 46 10.83 1.16 1.55
N ALA A 47 11.53 1.55 0.48
CA ALA A 47 11.50 0.83 -0.79
C ALA A 47 11.97 -0.64 -0.65
N ARG A 48 13.05 -0.88 0.10
CA ARG A 48 13.52 -2.26 0.36
C ARG A 48 12.51 -3.09 1.14
N THR A 49 11.84 -2.48 2.13
CA THR A 49 10.78 -3.15 2.90
C THR A 49 9.60 -3.52 2.01
N ILE A 50 9.14 -2.59 1.16
CA ILE A 50 8.04 -2.84 0.20
C ILE A 50 8.42 -3.98 -0.75
N GLY A 51 9.63 -3.98 -1.32
CA GLY A 51 10.09 -5.04 -2.21
C GLY A 51 10.20 -6.42 -1.51
N ALA A 52 10.51 -6.45 -0.22
CA ALA A 52 10.50 -7.69 0.56
C ALA A 52 9.08 -8.21 0.80
N LEU A 53 8.12 -7.33 1.12
CA LEU A 53 6.72 -7.67 1.30
C LEU A 53 6.09 -8.18 -0.01
N TYR A 54 6.37 -7.51 -1.13
CA TYR A 54 5.92 -7.94 -2.45
C TYR A 54 6.33 -9.38 -2.74
N ARG A 55 7.61 -9.74 -2.52
CA ARG A 55 8.07 -11.12 -2.72
C ARG A 55 7.35 -12.12 -1.82
N GLN A 56 7.11 -11.79 -0.55
CA GLN A 56 6.37 -12.67 0.36
C GLN A 56 4.93 -12.90 -0.11
N ILE A 57 4.28 -11.85 -0.62
CA ILE A 57 2.92 -11.95 -1.17
C ILE A 57 2.92 -12.79 -2.45
N ALA A 58 3.87 -12.56 -3.36
CA ALA A 58 4.07 -13.36 -4.56
C ALA A 58 4.27 -14.84 -4.22
N GLU A 59 5.19 -15.15 -3.30
CA GLU A 59 5.46 -16.51 -2.81
C GLU A 59 4.22 -17.17 -2.19
N ALA A 60 3.35 -16.42 -1.51
CA ALA A 60 2.11 -16.96 -0.94
C ALA A 60 1.05 -17.30 -2.01
N HIS A 61 1.13 -16.65 -3.18
CA HIS A 61 0.27 -16.94 -4.32
C HIS A 61 0.84 -18.05 -5.21
N GLU A 62 2.15 -18.27 -5.16
CA GLU A 62 2.85 -19.35 -5.87
C GLU A 62 2.90 -20.66 -5.05
N GLY A 63 2.73 -21.80 -5.71
CA GLY A 63 2.97 -23.13 -5.12
C GLY A 63 1.72 -23.96 -4.75
N PRO A 64 1.92 -25.19 -4.24
CA PRO A 64 0.83 -26.11 -3.92
C PRO A 64 -0.04 -25.58 -2.78
N GLY A 65 -1.25 -25.14 -3.10
CA GLY A 65 -2.16 -24.49 -2.14
C GLY A 65 -2.19 -22.96 -2.23
N GLY A 66 -1.49 -22.37 -3.21
CA GLY A 66 -1.59 -20.95 -3.56
C GLY A 66 -3.01 -20.53 -3.92
N CYS A 67 -3.27 -19.23 -3.82
CA CYS A 67 -4.60 -18.67 -4.03
C CYS A 67 -5.07 -18.80 -5.49
N ASN A 68 -6.32 -19.22 -5.70
CA ASN A 68 -6.91 -19.35 -7.05
C ASN A 68 -7.52 -18.03 -7.59
N CYS A 69 -7.08 -16.87 -7.08
CA CYS A 69 -7.67 -15.58 -7.47
C CYS A 69 -7.19 -15.07 -8.83
N GLY A 70 -6.17 -15.70 -9.40
CA GLY A 70 -5.70 -15.43 -10.76
C GLY A 70 -4.79 -14.20 -10.87
N TRP A 71 -4.40 -13.60 -9.74
CA TRP A 71 -3.26 -12.68 -9.71
C TRP A 71 -1.97 -13.48 -9.84
N GLU A 72 -1.05 -12.96 -10.65
CA GLU A 72 0.29 -13.49 -10.89
C GLU A 72 1.25 -12.29 -10.79
N PRO A 73 2.38 -12.41 -10.06
CA PRO A 73 3.34 -11.33 -9.94
C PRO A 73 3.93 -10.97 -11.31
N ASP A 74 3.85 -9.70 -11.68
CA ASP A 74 4.49 -9.15 -12.88
C ASP A 74 5.33 -7.95 -12.45
N PRO A 75 6.61 -8.14 -12.09
CA PRO A 75 7.45 -7.08 -11.53
C PRO A 75 7.54 -5.84 -12.41
N ASP A 76 7.55 -6.00 -13.74
CA ASP A 76 7.68 -4.87 -14.66
C ASP A 76 6.41 -4.01 -14.65
N SER A 77 5.23 -4.64 -14.72
CA SER A 77 3.95 -3.95 -14.66
C SER A 77 3.66 -3.40 -13.25
N ASP A 78 3.93 -4.19 -12.22
CA ASP A 78 3.66 -3.85 -10.81
C ASP A 78 4.53 -2.66 -10.34
N LEU A 79 5.78 -2.56 -10.82
CA LEU A 79 6.63 -1.40 -10.53
C LEU A 79 6.08 -0.11 -11.13
N ILE A 80 5.55 -0.15 -12.35
CA ILE A 80 4.92 1.02 -12.99
C ILE A 80 3.71 1.48 -12.16
N VAL A 81 2.89 0.53 -11.67
CA VAL A 81 1.75 0.83 -10.80
C VAL A 81 2.21 1.43 -9.47
N LEU A 82 3.29 0.91 -8.87
CA LEU A 82 3.86 1.44 -7.64
C LEU A 82 4.38 2.88 -7.83
N GLU A 83 5.09 3.15 -8.91
CA GLU A 83 5.57 4.50 -9.25
C GLU A 83 4.42 5.49 -9.42
N ALA A 84 3.37 5.08 -10.14
CA ALA A 84 2.18 5.89 -10.33
C ALA A 84 1.46 6.21 -8.99
N ASN A 85 1.32 5.22 -8.11
CA ASN A 85 0.71 5.43 -6.79
C ASN A 85 1.56 6.35 -5.90
N LEU A 86 2.89 6.20 -5.92
CA LEU A 86 3.79 7.09 -5.19
C LEU A 86 3.67 8.53 -5.70
N ALA A 87 3.68 8.73 -7.03
CA ALA A 87 3.50 10.04 -7.62
C ALA A 87 2.15 10.66 -7.23
N ALA A 88 1.07 9.87 -7.29
CA ALA A 88 -0.26 10.33 -6.87
C ALA A 88 -0.30 10.71 -5.37
N ALA A 89 0.33 9.93 -4.50
CA ALA A 89 0.40 10.21 -3.07
C ALA A 89 1.17 11.50 -2.75
N LEU A 90 2.25 11.79 -3.48
CA LEU A 90 3.03 13.02 -3.32
C LEU A 90 2.28 14.28 -3.79
N LEU A 91 1.38 14.13 -4.76
CA LEU A 91 0.56 15.22 -5.29
C LEU A 91 -0.73 15.42 -4.51
N LYS A 92 -1.14 14.46 -3.68
CA LYS A 92 -2.37 14.56 -2.89
C LYS A 92 -2.19 15.65 -1.81
N PRO A 93 -3.04 16.69 -1.78
CA PRO A 93 -3.00 17.66 -0.70
C PRO A 93 -3.27 16.93 0.63
N PRO A 94 -2.67 17.39 1.75
CA PRO A 94 -2.99 16.83 3.06
C PRO A 94 -4.50 16.86 3.25
N GLU A 95 -5.11 15.72 3.58
CA GLU A 95 -6.53 15.70 3.89
C GLU A 95 -6.80 16.65 5.05
N ALA A 96 -7.82 17.50 4.89
CA ALA A 96 -8.24 18.39 5.95
C ALA A 96 -8.69 17.51 7.11
N ASP A 97 -7.95 17.60 8.23
CA ASP A 97 -8.32 16.88 9.42
C ASP A 97 -9.61 17.48 9.99
N LEU A 98 -10.70 16.73 9.85
CA LEU A 98 -12.02 17.13 10.35
C LEU A 98 -11.98 17.40 11.86
N ALA A 99 -11.07 16.79 12.61
CA ALA A 99 -10.88 17.05 14.04
C ALA A 99 -10.29 18.44 14.33
N HIS A 100 -9.65 19.07 13.34
CA HIS A 100 -9.04 20.40 13.46
C HIS A 100 -9.77 21.49 12.66
N MET A 101 -10.89 21.16 12.00
CA MET A 101 -11.71 22.14 11.29
C MET A 101 -12.63 22.90 12.25
N THR A 102 -12.65 24.23 12.13
CA THR A 102 -13.58 25.08 12.90
C THR A 102 -15.03 24.78 12.48
N MET A 103 -15.86 24.32 13.43
CA MET A 103 -17.30 24.13 13.19
C MET A 103 -18.00 25.47 12.91
N LEU A 104 -18.57 25.63 11.70
CA LEU A 104 -19.19 26.88 11.24
C LEU A 104 -20.71 26.98 11.51
N GLY A 105 -21.34 25.96 12.11
CA GLY A 105 -22.77 26.02 12.44
C GLY A 105 -23.24 24.83 13.27
N ARG A 106 -24.33 25.03 14.03
CA ARG A 106 -25.11 23.96 14.66
C ARG A 106 -26.54 24.02 14.14
N ALA A 107 -27.17 22.87 13.97
CA ALA A 107 -28.60 22.75 13.65
C ALA A 107 -29.49 23.10 14.85
#